data_AF-A0A2M6YLN5-F1
#
_entry.id   AF-A0A2M6YLN5-F1
#
_cell.length_a   1.000
_cell.length_b   1.000
_cell.length_c   1.000
_cell.angle_alpha   90.00
_cell.angle_beta   90.00
_cell.angle_gamma   90.00
#
_symmetry.space_group_name_H-M   'P 1'
#
loop_
_entity.id
_entity.type
_entity.pdbx_description
1 polymer ?
#
loop_
_entity_poly.entity_id
_entity_poly.type
_entity_poly.pdbx_seq_one_letter_code
_entity_poly.pdbx_strand_id
1 'polypeptide(L)'
;MQSDHTILKINGREVGITGLGALFEEQGAELLALPEDQAKDRILAAMAATNYIAPAARTHYREALWREFCRIGGRAVAAPPEADRSGLQIQVVGPGCAQCDRLEQSLYQVLAELEIAAAVDHVRGIHEIAALGIMGTPGLIINGKVLAVGKVPPPAQLKQWIVAATSGD
;
A
#
# COMPACT_ATOMS: atom_id res chain seq x y z
N MET A 1 -2.73 -17.67 -27.21
CA MET A 1 -3.01 -17.65 -25.76
C MET A 1 -2.68 -16.26 -25.28
N GLN A 2 -3.67 -15.42 -24.99
CA GLN A 2 -3.39 -14.12 -24.37
C GLN A 2 -2.98 -14.42 -22.93
N SER A 3 -1.80 -13.98 -22.55
CA SER A 3 -1.32 -14.15 -21.19
C SER A 3 -2.08 -13.15 -20.30
N ASP A 4 -3.03 -13.65 -19.53
CA ASP A 4 -3.77 -12.87 -18.54
C ASP A 4 -2.84 -12.52 -17.37
N HIS A 5 -2.19 -11.36 -17.45
CA HIS A 5 -1.28 -10.87 -16.41
C HIS A 5 -1.88 -9.65 -15.72
N THR A 6 -2.05 -9.78 -14.41
CA THR A 6 -2.62 -8.75 -13.55
C THR A 6 -1.57 -8.31 -12.55
N ILE A 7 -1.40 -7.01 -12.34
CA ILE A 7 -0.48 -6.46 -11.33
C ILE A 7 -1.26 -6.11 -10.06
N LEU A 8 -0.90 -6.75 -8.95
CA LEU A 8 -1.45 -6.48 -7.63
C LEU A 8 -0.44 -5.71 -6.79
N LYS A 9 -0.92 -4.78 -5.95
CA LYS A 9 -0.09 -4.13 -4.94
C LYS A 9 -0.23 -4.87 -3.61
N ILE A 10 0.84 -5.54 -3.19
CA ILE A 10 0.92 -6.31 -1.95
C ILE A 10 2.03 -5.72 -1.08
N ASN A 11 1.69 -5.17 0.09
CA ASN A 11 2.66 -4.57 1.02
C ASN A 11 3.60 -3.55 0.35
N GLY A 12 3.04 -2.70 -0.51
CA GLY A 12 3.80 -1.68 -1.25
C GLY A 12 4.64 -2.21 -2.40
N ARG A 13 4.60 -3.52 -2.70
CA ARG A 13 5.30 -4.14 -3.83
C ARG A 13 4.31 -4.52 -4.93
N GLU A 14 4.74 -4.34 -6.18
CA GLU A 14 3.98 -4.80 -7.34
C GLU A 14 4.27 -6.29 -7.59
N VAL A 15 3.21 -7.09 -7.63
CA VAL A 15 3.28 -8.53 -7.86
C VAL A 15 2.40 -8.91 -9.03
N GLY A 16 2.97 -9.61 -10.01
CA GLY A 16 2.21 -10.20 -11.10
C GLY A 16 1.48 -11.46 -10.65
N ILE A 17 0.17 -11.51 -10.88
CA ILE A 17 -0.65 -12.71 -10.81
C ILE A 17 -1.16 -13.07 -12.20
N THR A 18 -1.30 -14.37 -12.46
CA THR A 18 -1.81 -14.89 -13.72
C THR A 18 -3.17 -15.57 -13.51
N GLY A 19 -4.10 -15.32 -14.42
CA GLY A 19 -5.39 -16.02 -14.50
C GLY A 19 -6.54 -15.38 -13.73
N LEU A 20 -6.38 -14.15 -13.20
CA LEU A 20 -7.47 -13.44 -12.53
C LEU A 20 -8.57 -13.01 -13.50
N GLY A 21 -8.21 -12.53 -14.69
CA GLY A 21 -9.17 -12.18 -15.73
C GLY A 21 -9.90 -13.42 -16.26
N ALA A 22 -9.18 -14.53 -16.44
CA ALA A 22 -9.80 -15.81 -16.81
C ALA A 22 -10.79 -16.31 -15.75
N LEU A 23 -10.45 -16.21 -14.46
CA LEU A 23 -11.37 -16.52 -13.37
C LEU A 23 -12.60 -15.60 -13.40
N PHE A 24 -12.41 -14.32 -13.70
CA PHE A 24 -13.51 -13.38 -13.83
C PHE A 24 -14.44 -13.71 -15.00
N GLU A 25 -13.89 -14.04 -16.16
CA GLU A 25 -14.67 -14.45 -17.34
C GLU A 25 -15.50 -15.71 -17.06
N GLU A 26 -14.95 -16.67 -16.33
CA GLU A 26 -15.63 -17.94 -16.02
C GLU A 26 -16.66 -17.81 -14.89
N GLN A 27 -16.32 -17.09 -13.80
CA GLN A 27 -17.05 -17.15 -12.53
C GLN A 27 -17.43 -15.76 -11.98
N GLY A 28 -17.17 -14.68 -12.70
CA GLY A 28 -17.34 -13.30 -12.26
C GLY A 28 -18.71 -12.97 -11.70
N ALA A 29 -19.78 -13.32 -12.43
CA ALA A 29 -21.15 -13.02 -12.01
C ALA A 29 -21.55 -13.78 -10.72
N GLU A 30 -21.16 -15.05 -10.59
CA GLU A 30 -21.44 -15.86 -9.40
C GLU A 30 -20.67 -15.31 -8.19
N LEU A 31 -19.37 -15.09 -8.35
CA LEU A 31 -18.51 -14.59 -7.28
C LEU A 31 -18.92 -13.19 -6.79
N LEU A 32 -19.35 -12.31 -7.69
CA LEU A 32 -19.84 -10.97 -7.33
C LEU A 32 -21.22 -10.96 -6.66
N ALA A 33 -22.00 -12.04 -6.78
CA ALA A 33 -23.30 -12.21 -6.12
C ALA A 33 -23.17 -12.75 -4.69
N LEU A 34 -22.02 -13.34 -4.33
CA LEU A 34 -21.74 -13.80 -2.98
C LEU A 34 -21.54 -12.62 -2.01
N PRO A 35 -21.73 -12.84 -0.69
CA PRO A 35 -21.24 -11.91 0.32
C PRO A 35 -19.74 -11.66 0.14
N GLU A 36 -19.31 -10.40 0.25
CA GLU A 36 -17.94 -9.97 -0.05
C GLU A 36 -16.87 -10.87 0.59
N ASP A 37 -17.05 -11.22 1.85
CA ASP A 37 -16.12 -12.05 2.60
C ASP A 37 -15.97 -13.46 1.99
N GLN A 38 -17.08 -14.06 1.58
CA GLN A 38 -17.09 -15.37 0.91
C GLN A 38 -16.50 -15.27 -0.51
N ALA A 39 -16.80 -14.20 -1.24
CA ALA A 39 -16.24 -13.96 -2.56
C ALA A 39 -14.71 -13.83 -2.49
N LYS A 40 -14.21 -13.04 -1.53
CA LYS A 40 -12.79 -12.86 -1.24
C LYS A 40 -12.07 -14.19 -0.97
N ASP A 41 -12.65 -15.04 -0.13
CA ASP A 41 -12.06 -16.36 0.19
C ASP A 41 -12.04 -17.29 -1.02
N ARG A 42 -13.13 -17.31 -1.81
CA ARG A 42 -13.23 -18.11 -3.04
C ARG A 42 -12.19 -17.68 -4.08
N ILE A 43 -12.05 -16.38 -4.32
CA ILE A 43 -11.07 -15.82 -5.26
C ILE A 43 -9.65 -16.13 -4.79
N LEU A 44 -9.35 -15.92 -3.50
CA LEU A 44 -8.04 -16.23 -2.94
C LEU A 44 -7.70 -17.72 -3.10
N ALA A 45 -8.64 -18.62 -2.79
CA ALA A 45 -8.44 -20.06 -2.93
C ALA A 45 -8.17 -20.47 -4.38
N ALA A 46 -8.94 -19.92 -5.34
CA ALA A 46 -8.72 -20.18 -6.76
C ALA A 46 -7.35 -19.67 -7.24
N MET A 47 -6.96 -18.46 -6.85
CA MET A 47 -5.68 -17.87 -7.27
C MET A 47 -4.48 -18.54 -6.61
N ALA A 48 -4.60 -18.96 -5.35
CA ALA A 48 -3.54 -19.69 -4.64
C ALA A 48 -3.29 -21.10 -5.23
N ALA A 49 -4.24 -21.66 -5.97
CA ALA A 49 -4.06 -22.95 -6.63
C ALA A 49 -3.13 -22.87 -7.86
N THR A 50 -3.04 -21.69 -8.48
CA THR A 50 -2.26 -21.48 -9.72
C THR A 50 -1.10 -20.49 -9.56
N ASN A 51 -1.04 -19.75 -8.45
CA ASN A 51 -0.01 -18.76 -8.15
C ASN A 51 0.61 -19.01 -6.77
N TYR A 52 1.90 -18.66 -6.60
CA TYR A 52 2.54 -18.70 -5.30
C TYR A 52 2.05 -17.55 -4.41
N ILE A 53 1.34 -17.87 -3.33
CA ILE A 53 0.89 -16.91 -2.31
C ILE A 53 1.35 -17.40 -0.95
N ALA A 54 2.33 -16.71 -0.36
CA ALA A 54 2.86 -17.03 0.95
C ALA A 54 1.76 -16.94 2.02
N PRO A 55 1.66 -17.89 2.98
CA PRO A 55 0.62 -17.89 4.01
C PRO A 55 0.53 -16.58 4.80
N ALA A 56 1.68 -16.00 5.16
CA ALA A 56 1.76 -14.73 5.89
C ALA A 56 1.21 -13.52 5.11
N ALA A 57 1.14 -13.60 3.78
CA ALA A 57 0.66 -12.51 2.94
C ALA A 57 -0.81 -12.69 2.50
N ARG A 58 -1.46 -13.80 2.85
CA ARG A 58 -2.80 -14.16 2.34
C ARG A 58 -3.85 -13.08 2.56
N THR A 59 -3.84 -12.42 3.71
CA THR A 59 -4.77 -11.33 4.02
C THR A 59 -4.62 -10.17 3.02
N HIS A 60 -3.39 -9.77 2.71
CA HIS A 60 -3.15 -8.70 1.73
C HIS A 60 -3.54 -9.12 0.31
N TYR A 61 -3.26 -10.37 -0.06
CA TYR A 61 -3.69 -10.91 -1.36
C TYR A 61 -5.20 -10.98 -1.48
N ARG A 62 -5.89 -11.41 -0.43
CA ARG A 62 -7.36 -11.49 -0.36
C ARG A 62 -8.00 -10.15 -0.70
N GLU A 63 -7.51 -9.09 -0.07
CA GLU A 63 -7.99 -7.73 -0.28
C GLU A 63 -7.60 -7.18 -1.66
N ALA A 64 -6.34 -7.37 -2.07
CA ALA A 64 -5.85 -6.91 -3.36
C ALA A 64 -6.56 -7.59 -4.54
N LEU A 65 -6.76 -8.90 -4.47
CA LEU A 65 -7.47 -9.69 -5.47
C LEU A 65 -8.91 -9.22 -5.62
N TRP A 66 -9.62 -8.99 -4.52
CA TRP A 66 -11.01 -8.51 -4.57
C TRP A 66 -11.13 -7.13 -5.23
N ARG A 67 -10.22 -6.21 -4.90
CA ARG A 67 -10.17 -4.88 -5.51
C ARG A 67 -10.01 -4.97 -7.02
N GLU A 68 -9.08 -5.81 -7.46
CA GLU A 68 -8.81 -6.00 -8.87
C GLU A 68 -9.96 -6.69 -9.58
N PHE A 69 -10.53 -7.74 -8.97
CA PHE A 69 -11.67 -8.48 -9.48
C PHE A 69 -12.90 -7.58 -9.69
N CYS A 70 -13.18 -6.70 -8.74
CA CYS A 70 -14.25 -5.72 -8.88
C CYS A 70 -13.95 -4.65 -9.92
N ARG A 71 -12.67 -4.23 -10.06
CA ARG A 71 -12.26 -3.31 -11.11
C ARG A 71 -12.53 -3.91 -12.50
N ILE A 72 -12.19 -5.18 -12.70
CA ILE A 72 -12.49 -5.91 -13.93
C ILE A 72 -14.02 -5.93 -14.18
N GLY A 73 -14.81 -6.17 -13.13
CA GLY A 73 -16.28 -6.17 -13.21
C GLY A 73 -16.95 -4.79 -13.26
N GLY A 74 -16.20 -3.69 -13.34
CA GLY A 74 -16.75 -2.33 -13.37
C GLY A 74 -17.46 -1.90 -12.07
N ARG A 75 -17.24 -2.63 -10.95
CA ARG A 75 -17.76 -2.28 -9.63
C ARG A 75 -16.76 -1.39 -8.91
N ALA A 76 -17.22 -0.23 -8.45
CA ALA A 76 -16.46 0.57 -7.49
C ALA A 76 -16.43 -0.18 -6.15
N VAL A 77 -15.24 -0.58 -5.69
CA VAL A 77 -15.03 -1.04 -4.32
C VAL A 77 -14.75 0.19 -3.46
N ALA A 78 -15.21 0.17 -2.22
CA ALA A 78 -14.72 1.13 -1.22
C ALA A 78 -13.19 1.13 -1.25
N ALA A 79 -12.58 2.33 -1.23
CA ALA A 79 -11.15 2.46 -1.03
C ALA A 79 -10.75 1.63 0.22
N PRO A 80 -9.53 1.04 0.26
CA PRO A 80 -9.08 0.32 1.44
C PRO A 80 -9.37 1.16 2.69
N PRO A 81 -9.94 0.58 3.77
CA PRO A 81 -9.91 1.27 5.04
C PRO A 81 -8.45 1.64 5.33
N GLU A 82 -8.19 2.83 5.85
CA GLU A 82 -6.82 3.31 6.13
C GLU A 82 -6.00 2.29 6.96
N ALA A 83 -6.70 1.45 7.73
CA ALA A 83 -6.18 0.35 8.53
C ALA A 83 -5.69 -0.90 7.75
N ASP A 84 -6.07 -1.11 6.48
CA ASP A 84 -5.57 -2.23 5.65
C ASP A 84 -4.22 -1.91 4.98
N ARG A 85 -3.58 -0.80 5.40
CA ARG A 85 -2.15 -0.57 5.17
C ARG A 85 -1.38 -1.30 6.28
N SER A 86 -1.39 -2.63 6.30
CA SER A 86 -0.71 -3.43 7.35
C SER A 86 0.82 -3.47 7.19
N GLY A 87 1.40 -2.37 6.69
CA GLY A 87 2.82 -2.10 6.63
C GLY A 87 3.07 -0.63 6.94
N LEU A 88 4.24 -0.32 7.49
CA LEU A 88 4.63 1.05 7.82
C LEU A 88 4.60 1.92 6.55
N GLN A 89 3.68 2.87 6.47
CA GLN A 89 3.63 3.78 5.33
C GLN A 89 4.25 5.12 5.73
N ILE A 90 5.18 5.59 4.92
CA ILE A 90 5.87 6.85 5.12
C ILE A 90 5.68 7.69 3.86
N GLN A 91 5.20 8.92 4.03
CA GLN A 91 5.08 9.85 2.92
C GLN A 91 5.94 11.08 3.18
N VAL A 92 6.87 11.34 2.26
CA VAL A 92 7.68 12.56 2.23
C VAL A 92 6.93 13.57 1.36
N VAL A 93 6.57 14.70 1.96
CA VAL A 93 5.72 15.71 1.33
C VAL A 93 6.56 16.93 1.01
N GLY A 94 6.77 17.20 -0.26
CA GLY A 94 7.51 18.39 -0.67
C GLY A 94 7.82 18.45 -2.16
N PRO A 95 8.12 19.64 -2.68
CA PRO A 95 8.39 19.85 -4.10
C PRO A 95 9.72 19.24 -4.59
N GLY A 96 10.44 18.47 -3.75
CA GLY A 96 11.74 17.89 -4.09
C GLY A 96 12.92 18.87 -3.94
N CYS A 97 12.92 19.72 -2.91
CA CYS A 97 14.08 20.56 -2.60
C CYS A 97 15.16 19.74 -1.86
N ALA A 98 16.39 20.28 -1.76
CA ALA A 98 17.52 19.59 -1.12
C ALA A 98 17.26 19.10 0.33
N GLN A 99 16.32 19.72 1.04
CA GLN A 99 15.90 19.28 2.37
C GLN A 99 14.94 18.07 2.32
N CYS A 100 14.09 17.96 1.30
CA CYS A 100 13.23 16.80 1.06
C CYS A 100 14.10 15.57 0.78
N ASP A 101 15.12 15.70 -0.08
CA ASP A 101 16.02 14.61 -0.42
C ASP A 101 16.81 14.12 0.80
N ARG A 102 17.29 15.05 1.66
CA ARG A 102 17.96 14.67 2.91
C ARG A 102 17.06 13.91 3.86
N LEU A 103 15.78 14.30 3.95
CA LEU A 103 14.80 13.62 4.78
C LEU A 103 14.56 12.20 4.27
N GLU A 104 14.35 12.06 2.96
CA GLU A 104 14.16 10.78 2.29
C GLU A 104 15.38 9.85 2.47
N GLN A 105 16.59 10.35 2.26
CA GLN A 105 17.83 9.60 2.51
C GLN A 105 17.96 9.14 3.97
N SER A 106 17.64 10.02 4.92
CA SER A 106 17.68 9.70 6.35
C SER A 106 16.66 8.62 6.71
N LEU A 107 15.46 8.66 6.10
CA LEU A 107 14.45 7.63 6.27
C LEU A 107 14.94 6.27 5.75
N TYR A 108 15.50 6.22 4.54
CA TYR A 108 16.03 4.97 4.01
C TYR A 108 17.16 4.39 4.87
N GLN A 109 18.06 5.24 5.39
CA GLN A 109 19.10 4.78 6.33
C GLN A 109 18.49 4.18 7.60
N VAL A 110 17.51 4.85 8.19
CA VAL A 110 16.86 4.37 9.42
C VAL A 110 16.09 3.08 9.18
N LEU A 111 15.34 2.99 8.08
CA LEU A 111 14.61 1.77 7.71
C LEU A 111 15.56 0.59 7.46
N ALA A 112 16.69 0.84 6.79
CA ALA A 112 17.72 -0.17 6.56
C ALA A 112 18.40 -0.61 7.87
N GLU A 113 18.69 0.32 8.79
CA GLU A 113 19.29 0.00 10.08
C GLU A 113 18.36 -0.82 10.99
N LEU A 114 17.04 -0.55 10.92
CA LEU A 114 16.04 -1.23 11.72
C LEU A 114 15.48 -2.51 11.04
N GLU A 115 15.89 -2.79 9.81
CA GLU A 115 15.38 -3.90 8.98
C GLU A 115 13.85 -3.91 8.85
N ILE A 116 13.22 -2.72 8.87
CA ILE A 116 11.77 -2.55 8.79
C ILE A 116 11.35 -2.34 7.34
N ALA A 117 10.42 -3.17 6.86
CA ALA A 117 9.77 -2.96 5.57
C ALA A 117 8.74 -1.83 5.67
N ALA A 118 8.96 -0.75 4.92
CA ALA A 118 8.04 0.38 4.83
C ALA A 118 7.79 0.79 3.38
N ALA A 119 6.56 1.23 3.10
CA ALA A 119 6.21 1.86 1.82
C ALA A 119 6.53 3.35 1.91
N VAL A 120 7.56 3.80 1.19
CA VAL A 120 7.98 5.21 1.17
C VAL A 120 7.48 5.86 -0.12
N ASP A 121 6.59 6.84 -0.01
CA ASP A 121 6.06 7.61 -1.14
C ASP A 121 6.52 9.07 -1.06
N HIS A 122 6.89 9.66 -2.20
CA HIS A 122 7.25 11.08 -2.26
C HIS A 122 6.13 11.88 -2.95
N VAL A 123 5.37 12.63 -2.17
CA VAL A 123 4.27 13.49 -2.64
C VAL A 123 4.84 14.83 -3.09
N ARG A 124 4.95 15.01 -4.41
CA ARG A 124 5.47 16.24 -5.05
C ARG A 124 4.37 17.15 -5.60
N GLY A 125 3.16 16.63 -5.78
CA GLY A 125 2.04 17.37 -6.37
C GLY A 125 1.53 18.47 -5.44
N ILE A 126 1.59 19.73 -5.86
CA ILE A 126 1.12 20.89 -5.07
C ILE A 126 -0.33 20.70 -4.61
N HIS A 127 -1.19 20.12 -5.46
CA HIS A 127 -2.59 19.85 -5.13
C HIS A 127 -2.75 18.79 -4.04
N GLU A 128 -1.95 17.71 -4.09
CA GLU A 128 -1.94 16.67 -3.06
C GLU A 128 -1.42 17.21 -1.72
N ILE A 129 -0.37 18.02 -1.75
CA ILE A 129 0.19 18.69 -0.57
C ILE A 129 -0.88 19.56 0.11
N ALA A 130 -1.63 20.34 -0.68
CA ALA A 130 -2.72 21.18 -0.18
C ALA A 130 -3.88 20.35 0.39
N ALA A 131 -4.25 19.24 -0.25
CA ALA A 131 -5.28 18.33 0.23
C ALA A 131 -4.91 17.67 1.58
N LEU A 132 -3.62 17.48 1.83
CA LEU A 132 -3.09 16.98 3.11
C LEU A 132 -3.02 18.06 4.20
N GLY A 133 -3.38 19.32 3.91
CA GLY A 133 -3.35 20.43 4.87
C GLY A 133 -1.94 20.86 5.29
N ILE A 134 -0.90 20.46 4.54
CA ILE A 134 0.49 20.79 4.87
C ILE A 134 0.84 22.15 4.27
N MET A 135 0.99 23.15 5.12
CA MET A 135 1.36 24.52 4.71
C MET A 135 2.88 24.78 4.68
N GLY A 136 3.69 23.84 5.18
CA GLY A 136 5.16 23.97 5.23
C GLY A 136 5.87 22.70 4.79
N THR A 137 6.66 22.77 3.72
CA THR A 137 7.48 21.66 3.22
C THR A 137 8.94 21.85 3.64
N PRO A 138 9.70 20.78 3.96
CA PRO A 138 9.34 19.36 3.85
C PRO A 138 8.39 18.90 4.97
N GLY A 139 7.45 18.01 4.62
CA GLY A 139 6.55 17.33 5.53
C GLY A 139 6.85 15.84 5.62
N LEU A 140 6.58 15.24 6.78
CA LEU A 140 6.68 13.80 7.01
C LEU A 140 5.36 13.28 7.57
N ILE A 141 4.82 12.27 6.90
CA ILE A 141 3.63 11.55 7.33
C ILE A 141 4.00 10.09 7.55
N ILE A 142 3.60 9.51 8.69
CA ILE A 142 3.73 8.07 8.94
C ILE A 142 2.35 7.52 9.31
N ASN A 143 1.91 6.47 8.62
CA ASN A 143 0.58 5.85 8.77
C ASN A 143 -0.56 6.88 8.76
N GLY A 144 -0.50 7.85 7.84
CA GLY A 144 -1.49 8.93 7.71
C GLY A 144 -1.38 10.04 8.77
N LYS A 145 -0.51 9.91 9.77
CA LYS A 145 -0.27 10.93 10.79
C LYS A 145 0.87 11.85 10.40
N VAL A 146 0.61 13.16 10.36
CA VAL A 146 1.64 14.19 10.13
C VAL A 146 2.51 14.31 11.38
N LEU A 147 3.81 14.07 11.24
CA LEU A 147 4.78 14.11 12.35
C LEU A 147 5.73 15.31 12.29
N ALA A 148 6.05 15.77 11.09
CA ALA A 148 6.87 16.96 10.89
C ALA A 148 6.37 17.79 9.70
N VAL A 149 6.51 19.10 9.81
CA VAL A 149 6.13 20.10 8.81
C VAL A 149 7.19 21.21 8.86
N GLY A 150 7.73 21.59 7.70
CA GLY A 150 8.68 22.71 7.55
C GLY A 150 10.08 22.51 8.13
N LYS A 151 10.44 21.31 8.60
CA LYS A 151 11.80 21.01 9.09
C LYS A 151 12.19 19.55 8.88
N VAL A 152 13.49 19.31 8.70
CA VAL A 152 14.07 17.96 8.67
C VAL A 152 14.33 17.50 10.11
N PRO A 153 13.59 16.51 10.64
CA PRO A 153 13.85 15.93 11.96
C PRO A 153 15.23 15.22 12.01
N PRO A 154 15.87 15.16 13.18
CA PRO A 154 17.10 14.40 13.34
C PRO A 154 16.85 12.89 13.23
N PRO A 155 17.86 12.09 12.81
CA PRO A 155 17.70 10.65 12.60
C PRO A 155 17.28 9.88 13.86
N ALA A 156 17.69 10.34 15.05
CA ALA A 156 17.23 9.76 16.32
C ALA A 156 15.71 9.87 16.52
N GLN A 157 15.11 10.99 16.10
CA GLN A 157 13.67 11.21 16.21
C GLN A 157 12.90 10.42 15.15
N LEU A 158 13.45 10.28 13.94
CA LEU A 158 12.91 9.40 12.90
C LEU A 158 12.81 7.95 13.37
N LYS A 159 13.88 7.44 13.99
CA LYS A 159 13.90 6.09 14.61
C LYS A 159 12.77 5.92 15.62
N GLN A 160 12.60 6.88 16.53
CA GLN A 160 11.55 6.81 17.55
C GLN A 160 10.15 6.72 16.92
N TRP A 161 9.87 7.52 15.90
CA TRP A 161 8.57 7.50 15.23
C TRP A 161 8.32 6.21 14.45
N ILE A 162 9.35 5.69 13.76
CA ILE A 162 9.27 4.44 13.01
C ILE A 162 9.01 3.28 13.97
N VAL A 163 9.78 3.16 15.06
CA VAL A 163 9.59 2.12 16.08
C VAL A 163 8.21 2.21 16.71
N ALA A 164 7.79 3.41 17.13
CA ALA A 164 6.48 3.62 17.72
C ALA A 164 5.33 3.24 16.77
N ALA A 165 5.49 3.51 15.47
CA ALA A 165 4.49 3.16 14.46
C ALA A 165 4.47 1.66 14.13
N THR A 166 5.56 0.93 14.36
CA THR A 166 5.61 -0.54 14.19
C THR A 166 5.17 -1.33 15.42
N SER A 167 5.24 -0.76 16.62
CA SER A 167 4.97 -1.49 17.87
C SER A 167 3.50 -1.64 18.24
N GLY A 168 2.57 -1.02 17.50
CA GLY A 168 1.11 -1.26 17.58
C GLY A 168 0.48 -0.94 18.95
N ASP A 169 -0.42 0.05 18.97
CA ASP A 169 -1.52 0.11 19.94
C ASP A 169 -2.74 -0.56 19.28
#